data_AF-A0A382DHH7-F1
#
_entry.id   AF-A0A382DHH7-F1
#
_cell.length_a   1.000
_cell.length_b   1.000
_cell.length_c   1.000
_cell.angle_alpha   90.00
_cell.angle_beta   90.00
_cell.angle_gamma   90.00
#
_symmetry.space_group_name_H-M   'P 1'
#
loop_
_entity.id
_entity.type
_entity.pdbx_description
1 polymer ?
#
loop_
_entity_poly.entity_id
_entity_poly.type
_entity_poly.pdbx_seq_one_letter_code
_entity_poly.pdbx_strand_id
1 'polypeptide(L)'
;MATDPVTFEVVKNTLYKAAEEMKIVLAKTAYSPILKLAGDYSCGIFDTDGNMVAQGPDLPIHLGSMPDAVAAVIGKFKGRTDEGDVYIHNDPY
;
A
#
# COMPACT_ATOMS: atom_id res chain seq x y z
N MET A 1 -1.06 20.41 16.86
CA MET A 1 0.24 20.24 17.53
C MET A 1 1.33 20.36 16.47
N ALA A 2 2.44 21.02 16.76
CA ALA A 2 3.61 20.99 15.87
C ALA A 2 4.36 19.67 16.14
N THR A 3 4.45 18.80 15.14
CA THR A 3 5.24 17.56 15.22
C THR A 3 6.73 17.92 15.22
N ASP A 4 7.52 17.31 16.09
CA ASP A 4 8.99 17.45 16.07
C ASP A 4 9.53 17.11 14.67
N PRO A 5 10.24 18.03 13.98
CA PRO A 5 10.68 17.82 12.60
C PRO A 5 11.58 16.59 12.42
N VAL A 6 12.40 16.27 13.42
CA VAL A 6 13.28 15.10 13.39
C VAL A 6 12.44 13.83 13.42
N THR A 7 11.51 13.74 14.36
CA THR A 7 10.59 12.61 14.48
C THR A 7 9.75 12.43 13.21
N PHE A 8 9.24 13.52 12.64
CA PHE A 8 8.49 13.47 11.39
C PHE A 8 9.32 12.86 10.25
N GLU A 9 10.54 13.35 10.04
CA GLU A 9 11.41 12.85 8.98
C GLU A 9 11.78 11.37 9.20
N VAL A 10 12.06 10.96 10.44
CA VAL A 10 12.35 9.55 10.74
C VAL A 10 11.15 8.66 10.37
N VAL A 11 9.96 8.97 10.89
CA VAL A 11 8.75 8.17 10.62
C VAL A 11 8.40 8.14 9.15
N LYS A 12 8.43 9.29 8.48
CA LYS A 12 8.15 9.42 7.05
C LYS A 12 9.08 8.54 6.23
N ASN A 13 10.39 8.63 6.45
CA ASN A 13 11.37 7.86 5.68
C ASN A 13 11.29 6.36 6.00
N THR A 14 10.99 5.97 7.24
CA THR A 14 10.75 4.56 7.60
C THR A 14 9.57 3.97 6.83
N LEU A 15 8.43 4.67 6.77
CA LEU A 15 7.26 4.20 6.02
C LEU A 15 7.52 4.11 4.51
N TYR A 16 8.20 5.11 3.93
CA TYR A 16 8.60 5.05 2.52
C TYR A 16 9.54 3.87 2.23
N LYS A 17 10.52 3.61 3.10
CA LYS A 17 11.44 2.49 2.93
C LYS A 17 10.75 1.14 3.07
N ALA A 18 9.78 1.02 3.98
CA ALA A 18 8.96 -0.19 4.09
C ALA A 18 8.16 -0.45 2.81
N ALA A 19 7.50 0.56 2.24
CA ALA A 19 6.77 0.42 0.98
C ALA A 19 7.69 0.06 -0.20
N GLU A 20 8.90 0.64 -0.25
CA GLU A 20 9.93 0.29 -1.25
C GLU A 20 10.40 -1.17 -1.10
N GLU A 21 10.63 -1.64 0.13
CA GLU A 21 11.05 -3.01 0.39
C GLU A 21 9.96 -4.02 0.03
N MET A 22 8.68 -3.74 0.34
CA MET A 22 7.54 -4.55 -0.11
C MET A 22 7.58 -4.77 -1.62
N LYS A 23 7.85 -3.70 -2.39
CA LYS A 23 7.97 -3.75 -3.84
C LYS A 23 9.12 -4.67 -4.28
N ILE A 24 10.30 -4.53 -3.68
CA ILE A 24 11.48 -5.35 -3.97
C ILE A 24 11.20 -6.83 -3.69
N VAL A 25 10.56 -7.14 -2.57
CA VAL A 25 10.21 -8.52 -2.18
C VAL A 25 9.20 -9.12 -3.16
N LEU A 26 8.17 -8.36 -3.55
CA LEU A 26 7.19 -8.78 -4.55
C LEU A 26 7.88 -9.07 -5.90
N ALA A 27 8.76 -8.18 -6.38
CA ALA A 27 9.52 -8.37 -7.62
C ALA A 27 10.33 -9.67 -7.61
N LYS A 28 11.01 -9.95 -6.50
CA LYS A 28 11.91 -11.10 -6.36
C LYS A 28 11.16 -12.42 -6.29
N THR A 29 9.93 -12.42 -5.76
CA THR A 29 9.08 -13.61 -5.62
C THR A 29 8.15 -13.83 -6.82
N ALA A 30 7.95 -12.81 -7.66
CA ALA A 30 7.12 -12.92 -8.85
C ALA A 30 7.72 -13.86 -9.90
N TYR A 31 6.90 -14.78 -10.40
CA TYR A 31 7.21 -15.58 -11.59
C TYR A 31 6.92 -14.84 -12.90
N SER A 32 5.91 -13.97 -12.90
CA SER A 32 5.49 -13.23 -14.10
C SER A 32 6.55 -12.20 -14.51
N PRO A 33 7.02 -12.19 -15.77
CA PRO A 33 7.88 -11.13 -16.29
C PRO A 33 7.23 -9.74 -16.26
N ILE A 34 5.89 -9.68 -16.40
CA ILE A 34 5.14 -8.42 -16.34
C ILE A 34 5.29 -7.78 -14.96
N LEU A 35 5.20 -8.59 -13.90
CA LEU A 35 5.48 -8.10 -12.56
C LEU A 35 6.98 -7.90 -12.39
N LYS A 36 7.78 -8.97 -12.47
CA LYS A 36 9.20 -8.97 -12.10
C LYS A 36 10.08 -7.99 -12.89
N LEU A 37 9.87 -7.87 -14.20
CA LEU A 37 10.74 -7.08 -15.08
C LEU A 37 10.09 -5.78 -15.51
N ALA A 38 8.82 -5.81 -15.91
CA ALA A 38 8.13 -4.59 -16.36
C ALA A 38 7.65 -3.71 -15.20
N GLY A 39 7.57 -4.24 -13.97
CA GLY A 39 7.24 -3.44 -12.80
C GLY A 39 5.75 -3.16 -12.62
N ASP A 40 4.87 -3.96 -13.25
CA ASP A 40 3.43 -3.71 -13.30
C ASP A 40 2.69 -4.12 -12.01
N TYR A 41 3.06 -3.48 -10.91
CA TYR A 41 2.47 -3.68 -9.58
C TYR A 41 2.79 -2.48 -8.68
N SER A 42 2.07 -2.38 -7.57
CA SER A 42 2.23 -1.31 -6.60
C SER A 42 2.02 -1.80 -5.18
N CYS A 43 2.63 -1.11 -4.22
CA CYS A 43 2.58 -1.43 -2.81
C CYS A 43 2.35 -0.15 -2.01
N GLY A 44 1.29 -0.14 -1.22
CA GLY A 44 0.91 1.00 -0.38
C GLY A 44 0.76 0.59 1.09
N ILE A 45 1.05 1.53 1.98
CA ILE A 45 0.74 1.47 3.41
C ILE A 45 -0.39 2.46 3.65
N PHE A 46 -1.37 2.05 4.44
CA PHE A 46 -2.57 2.82 4.74
C PHE A 46 -2.74 2.97 6.25
N ASP A 47 -3.35 4.07 6.68
CA ASP A 47 -3.79 4.24 8.07
C ASP A 47 -5.10 3.48 8.34
N THR A 48 -5.57 3.54 9.58
CA THR A 48 -6.79 2.88 10.04
C THR A 48 -8.07 3.38 9.39
N ASP A 49 -8.04 4.59 8.82
CA ASP A 49 -9.16 5.20 8.11
C ASP A 49 -9.11 4.90 6.59
N GLY A 50 -8.08 4.20 6.13
CA GLY A 50 -7.88 3.85 4.73
C GLY A 50 -7.19 4.94 3.90
N ASN A 51 -6.59 5.94 4.53
CA ASN A 51 -5.81 6.93 3.80
C ASN A 51 -4.41 6.37 3.51
N MET A 52 -3.93 6.58 2.28
CA MET A 52 -2.59 6.16 1.90
C MET A 52 -1.54 7.03 2.62
N VAL A 53 -0.65 6.39 3.37
CA VAL A 53 0.42 7.08 4.14
C VAL A 53 1.79 6.99 3.48
N ALA A 54 2.04 5.91 2.74
CA ALA A 54 3.28 5.72 1.99
C ALA A 54 3.05 4.79 0.80
N GLN A 55 3.83 5.00 -0.25
CA GLN A 55 3.81 4.19 -1.46
C GLN A 55 5.22 4.06 -2.02
N GLY A 56 5.52 2.92 -2.65
CA GLY A 56 6.75 2.72 -3.40
C GLY A 56 6.77 3.53 -4.72
N PRO A 57 7.86 3.44 -5.50
CA PRO A 57 7.93 4.04 -6.85
C PRO A 57 7.01 3.28 -7.81
N ASP A 58 5.76 3.70 -7.89
CA ASP A 58 4.64 2.90 -8.39
C ASP A 58 3.93 3.52 -9.61
N LEU A 59 2.97 2.78 -10.15
CA LEU A 59 2.23 3.20 -11.35
C LEU A 59 1.28 4.35 -11.02
N PRO A 60 1.29 5.47 -11.77
CA PRO A 60 0.42 6.61 -11.51
C PRO A 60 -1.08 6.26 -11.46
N ILE A 61 -1.51 5.26 -12.22
CA ILE A 61 -2.92 4.82 -12.20
C ILE A 61 -3.33 4.23 -10.85
N HIS A 62 -2.42 3.54 -10.15
CA HIS A 62 -2.69 2.97 -8.83
C HIS A 62 -2.72 4.01 -7.72
N LEU A 63 -2.10 5.18 -7.92
CA LEU A 63 -2.23 6.30 -6.98
C LEU A 63 -3.70 6.77 -6.89
N GLY A 64 -4.44 6.70 -8.00
CA GLY A 64 -5.85 7.04 -8.05
C GLY A 64 -6.76 5.91 -7.55
N SER A 65 -6.54 4.67 -7.99
CA SER A 65 -7.49 3.58 -7.75
C SER A 65 -7.28 2.79 -6.46
N MET A 66 -6.05 2.73 -5.92
CA MET A 66 -5.77 1.94 -4.72
C MET A 66 -6.48 2.46 -3.45
N PRO A 67 -6.57 3.79 -3.21
CA PRO A 67 -7.34 4.32 -2.08
C PRO A 67 -8.82 3.91 -2.13
N ASP A 68 -9.45 3.98 -3.30
CA ASP A 68 -10.85 3.60 -3.48
C ASP A 68 -11.08 2.10 -3.21
N ALA A 69 -10.17 1.26 -3.72
CA ALA A 69 -10.17 -0.18 -3.47
C ALA A 69 -10.07 -0.51 -1.96
N VAL A 70 -9.14 0.12 -1.25
CA VAL A 70 -8.96 -0.06 0.20
C VAL A 70 -10.19 0.44 0.98
N ALA A 71 -10.71 1.61 0.62
CA ALA A 71 -11.91 2.17 1.24
C ALA A 71 -13.14 1.25 1.06
N ALA A 72 -13.30 0.64 -0.11
CA ALA A 72 -14.36 -0.33 -0.37
C ALA A 72 -14.24 -1.58 0.52
N VAL A 73 -13.03 -2.12 0.68
CA VAL A 73 -12.77 -3.26 1.59
C VAL A 73 -13.09 -2.89 3.04
N ILE A 74 -12.56 -1.75 3.53
CA ILE A 74 -12.84 -1.26 4.89
C ILE A 74 -14.34 -1.08 5.12
N GLY A 75 -15.05 -0.46 4.18
CA GLY A 75 -16.49 -0.25 4.25
C GLY A 75 -17.27 -1.56 4.31
N LYS A 76 -16.91 -2.54 3.48
CA LYS A 76 -17.59 -3.85 3.38
C LYS A 76 -17.39 -4.73 4.61
N PHE A 77 -16.22 -4.66 5.25
CA PHE A 77 -15.84 -5.52 6.37
C PHE A 77 -15.75 -4.80 7.72
N LYS A 78 -16.23 -3.56 7.79
CA LYS A 78 -16.19 -2.75 9.02
C LYS A 78 -16.74 -3.51 10.23
N GLY A 79 -15.91 -3.59 11.28
CA GLY A 79 -16.26 -4.30 12.52
C GLY A 79 -16.24 -5.83 12.42
N ARG A 80 -15.68 -6.38 11.34
CA ARG A 80 -15.56 -7.82 11.06
C ARG A 80 -14.16 -8.18 10.53
N THR A 81 -13.15 -7.42 10.95
CA THR A 81 -11.76 -7.64 10.59
C THR A 81 -11.00 -7.98 11.84
N ASP A 82 -10.29 -9.12 11.81
CA ASP A 82 -9.45 -9.59 12.90
C ASP A 82 -7.96 -9.59 12.48
N GLU A 83 -7.07 -9.63 13.47
CA GLU A 83 -5.63 -9.71 13.22
C GLU A 83 -5.29 -10.98 12.43
N GLY A 84 -4.56 -10.81 11.32
CA GLY A 84 -4.17 -11.90 10.43
C GLY A 84 -5.09 -12.12 9.22
N ASP A 85 -6.21 -11.40 9.12
CA ASP A 85 -7.07 -11.44 7.94
C ASP A 85 -6.37 -10.91 6.69
N VAL A 86 -6.66 -11.54 5.55
CA VAL A 86 -6.19 -11.11 4.22
C VAL A 86 -7.39 -10.96 3.29
N TYR A 87 -7.51 -9.77 2.68
CA TYR A 87 -8.56 -9.45 1.72
C TYR A 87 -8.00 -9.42 0.30
N ILE A 88 -8.70 -10.07 -0.63
CA ILE A 88 -8.34 -10.11 -2.04
C ILE A 88 -9.61 -9.78 -2.83
N HIS A 89 -9.52 -8.83 -3.74
CA HIS A 89 -10.58 -8.54 -4.70
C HIS A 89 -9.99 -8.12 -6.04
N ASN A 90 -10.81 -8.21 -7.07
CA ASN A 90 -10.52 -7.78 -8.43
C ASN A 90 -11.72 -7.04 -9.05
N ASP A 91 -12.60 -6.50 -8.19
CA ASP A 91 -13.77 -5.75 -8.63
C ASP A 91 -13.32 -4.53 -9.43
N PRO A 92 -13.70 -4.42 -10.72
CA PRO A 92 -13.32 -3.28 -11.55
C PRO A 92 -14.24 -2.07 -11.33
N TYR A 93 -15.26 -2.15 -10.45
CA TYR A 93 -16.25 -1.11 -10.20
C TYR A 93 -16.28 -0.65 -8.74
#